data_AF-A0A961WCL3-F1
#
_entry.id   AF-A0A961WCL3-F1
#
_cell.length_a   1.000
_cell.length_b   1.000
_cell.length_c   1.000
_cell.angle_alpha   90.00
_cell.angle_beta   90.00
_cell.angle_gamma   90.00
#
_symmetry.space_group_name_H-M   'P 1'
#
loop_
_entity.id
_entity.type
_entity.pdbx_description
1 polymer ?
#
loop_
_entity_poly.entity_id
_entity_poly.type
_entity_poly.pdbx_seq_one_letter_code
_entity_poly.pdbx_strand_id
1 'polypeptide(L)'
;MNFARWGGEHNRPGNDAGCFAAALAAVNRWGGVLEHPAKTRAWAAHDLAKPTGTGWQRSGLGWVCEVWQSAYGHRANKATWLYYKGRSAPPELRWERPTGTHQIGFHDQRGKAANKPTLSKREANATPLAFRDELLRLALHSAT
;
A
#
# COMPACT_ATOMS: atom_id res chain seq x y z
N MET A 1 -6.61 -0.45 -26.22
CA MET A 1 -5.57 -0.22 -25.19
C MET A 1 -4.78 -1.53 -25.06
N ASN A 2 -3.45 -1.53 -25.19
CA ASN A 2 -2.65 -2.78 -25.12
C ASN A 2 -2.50 -3.24 -23.66
N PHE A 3 -3.08 -4.40 -23.32
CA PHE A 3 -3.07 -4.95 -21.96
C PHE A 3 -1.92 -5.93 -21.67
N ALA A 4 -1.10 -6.25 -22.68
CA ALA A 4 0.07 -7.13 -22.51
C ALA A 4 1.04 -6.59 -21.44
N ARG A 5 1.15 -5.27 -21.30
CA ARG A 5 1.97 -4.62 -20.26
C ARG A 5 1.56 -4.93 -18.82
N TRP A 6 0.33 -5.41 -18.61
CA TRP A 6 -0.17 -5.79 -17.29
C TRP A 6 -0.02 -7.28 -17.02
N GLY A 7 0.45 -8.08 -17.99
CA GLY A 7 0.54 -9.53 -17.83
C GLY A 7 -0.78 -10.26 -18.11
N GLY A 8 -1.66 -9.66 -18.92
CA GLY A 8 -2.91 -10.27 -19.37
C GLY A 8 -4.17 -9.57 -18.87
N GLU A 9 -5.33 -10.07 -19.30
CA GLU A 9 -6.65 -9.50 -19.00
C GLU A 9 -6.94 -9.49 -17.49
N HIS A 10 -6.53 -10.53 -16.77
CA HIS A 10 -6.66 -10.62 -15.32
C HIS A 10 -6.06 -9.43 -14.56
N ASN A 11 -4.97 -8.85 -15.05
CA ASN A 11 -4.26 -7.76 -14.38
C ASN A 11 -4.60 -6.37 -14.94
N ARG A 12 -5.59 -6.29 -15.85
CA ARG A 12 -6.06 -5.03 -16.41
C ARG A 12 -6.51 -4.09 -15.28
N PRO A 13 -6.13 -2.79 -15.29
CA PRO A 13 -6.67 -1.83 -14.34
C PRO A 13 -8.21 -1.79 -14.40
N GLY A 14 -8.86 -1.88 -13.24
CA GLY A 14 -10.32 -1.94 -13.12
C GLY A 14 -10.92 -3.34 -13.34
N ASN A 15 -10.10 -4.40 -13.40
CA ASN A 15 -10.56 -5.79 -13.46
C ASN A 15 -10.53 -6.47 -12.08
N ASP A 16 -10.97 -5.77 -11.03
CA ASP A 16 -11.03 -6.27 -9.67
C ASP A 16 -12.44 -6.76 -9.28
N ALA A 17 -13.39 -6.75 -10.21
CA ALA A 17 -14.81 -7.11 -10.02
C ALA A 17 -15.47 -6.39 -8.82
N GLY A 18 -15.03 -5.16 -8.51
CA GLY A 18 -15.55 -4.37 -7.39
C GLY A 18 -14.95 -4.75 -6.03
N CYS A 19 -13.91 -5.58 -5.98
CA CYS A 19 -13.23 -5.97 -4.74
C CYS A 19 -12.75 -4.75 -3.94
N PHE A 20 -12.10 -3.78 -4.61
CA PHE A 20 -11.66 -2.57 -3.93
C PHE A 20 -12.83 -1.74 -3.42
N ALA A 21 -13.87 -1.57 -4.23
CA ALA A 21 -15.09 -0.84 -3.85
C ALA A 21 -15.75 -1.45 -2.61
N ALA A 22 -15.86 -2.78 -2.56
CA ALA A 22 -16.41 -3.51 -1.42
C ALA A 22 -15.55 -3.34 -0.16
N ALA A 23 -14.22 -3.41 -0.30
CA ALA A 23 -13.29 -3.22 0.82
C ALA A 23 -13.36 -1.78 1.39
N LEU A 24 -13.39 -0.77 0.52
CA LEU A 24 -13.55 0.63 0.92
C LEU A 24 -14.91 0.87 1.62
N ALA A 25 -16.00 0.32 1.07
CA ALA A 25 -17.32 0.40 1.69
C ALA A 25 -17.34 -0.25 3.08
N ALA A 26 -16.68 -1.38 3.27
CA ALA A 26 -16.57 -2.05 4.56
C ALA A 26 -15.82 -1.17 5.59
N VAL A 27 -14.67 -0.60 5.22
CA VAL A 27 -13.91 0.29 6.12
C VAL A 27 -14.68 1.58 6.43
N ASN A 28 -15.40 2.15 5.46
CA ASN A 28 -16.26 3.31 5.71
C ASN A 28 -17.38 3.01 6.71
N ARG A 29 -18.04 1.86 6.53
CA ARG A 29 -19.17 1.44 7.36
C ARG A 29 -18.74 1.08 8.78
N TRP A 30 -17.69 0.28 8.91
CA TRP A 30 -17.34 -0.35 10.19
C TRP A 30 -16.12 0.27 10.88
N GLY A 31 -15.36 1.10 10.18
CA GLY A 31 -14.03 1.51 10.62
C GLY A 31 -12.97 0.48 10.26
N GLY A 32 -11.71 0.88 10.37
CA GLY A 32 -10.55 0.04 10.15
C GLY A 32 -9.51 0.70 9.27
N VAL A 33 -8.65 -0.13 8.69
CA VAL A 33 -7.61 0.29 7.74
C VAL A 33 -7.66 -0.58 6.49
N LEU A 34 -7.55 0.07 5.32
CA LEU A 34 -7.39 -0.55 4.02
C LEU A 34 -5.96 -0.30 3.55
N GLU A 35 -5.23 -1.38 3.27
CA GLU A 35 -3.89 -1.34 2.68
C GLU A 35 -3.95 -1.62 1.19
N HIS A 36 -3.20 -0.86 0.39
CA HIS A 36 -3.09 -1.09 -1.03
C HIS A 36 -1.72 -0.62 -1.56
N PRO A 37 -1.14 -1.29 -2.57
CA PRO A 37 0.06 -0.80 -3.26
C PRO A 37 -0.04 0.68 -3.65
N ALA A 38 1.02 1.44 -3.37
CA ALA A 38 1.11 2.85 -3.73
C ALA A 38 1.02 3.05 -5.25
N LYS A 39 0.62 4.25 -5.67
CA LYS A 39 0.41 4.63 -7.09
C LYS A 39 -0.68 3.82 -7.80
N THR A 40 -1.56 3.16 -7.03
CA THR A 40 -2.77 2.56 -7.56
C THR A 40 -3.67 3.60 -8.23
N ARG A 41 -4.42 3.17 -9.24
CA ARG A 41 -5.49 3.97 -9.83
C ARG A 41 -6.79 3.90 -9.03
N ALA A 42 -6.90 2.95 -8.10
CA ALA A 42 -8.09 2.73 -7.29
C ALA A 42 -8.46 3.96 -6.46
N TRP A 43 -7.49 4.65 -5.85
CA TRP A 43 -7.77 5.84 -5.02
C TRP A 43 -8.52 6.91 -5.81
N ALA A 44 -7.97 7.31 -6.96
CA ALA A 44 -8.60 8.31 -7.81
C ALA A 44 -9.94 7.84 -8.40
N ALA A 45 -10.10 6.54 -8.66
CA ALA A 45 -11.36 5.98 -9.16
C ALA A 45 -12.48 5.92 -8.09
N HIS A 46 -12.13 6.07 -6.81
CA HIS A 46 -13.04 6.00 -5.67
C HIS A 46 -12.97 7.27 -4.80
N ASP A 47 -12.63 8.41 -5.42
CA ASP A 47 -12.62 9.75 -4.80
C ASP A 47 -11.76 9.86 -3.52
N LEU A 48 -10.71 9.03 -3.41
CA LEU A 48 -9.71 9.15 -2.37
C LEU A 48 -8.53 9.99 -2.86
N ALA A 49 -8.11 10.96 -2.04
CA ALA A 49 -6.96 11.79 -2.31
C ALA A 49 -5.69 10.94 -2.35
N LYS A 50 -4.85 11.18 -3.36
CA LYS A 50 -3.51 10.61 -3.40
C LYS A 50 -2.71 11.14 -2.19
N PRO A 51 -2.09 10.26 -1.37
CA PRO A 51 -1.18 10.71 -0.33
C PRO A 51 -0.06 11.59 -0.88
N THR A 52 0.23 12.69 -0.19
CA THR A 52 1.33 13.60 -0.48
C THR A 52 2.15 13.85 0.79
N GLY A 53 3.46 14.04 0.64
CA GLY A 53 4.33 14.25 1.80
C GLY A 53 4.42 13.04 2.74
N THR A 54 4.51 13.32 4.04
CA THR A 54 4.67 12.37 5.14
C THR A 54 3.56 12.59 6.16
N GLY A 55 3.09 11.53 6.81
CA GLY A 55 2.01 11.61 7.79
C GLY A 55 0.63 11.39 7.19
N TRP A 56 -0.38 11.53 8.04
CA TRP A 56 -1.79 11.37 7.68
C TRP A 56 -2.37 12.64 7.05
N GLN A 57 -3.24 12.45 6.05
CA GLN A 57 -3.96 13.52 5.38
C GLN A 57 -5.45 13.18 5.31
N ARG A 58 -6.32 14.18 5.47
CA ARG A 58 -7.77 13.97 5.35
C ARG A 58 -8.13 13.59 3.91
N SER A 59 -9.05 12.63 3.76
CA SER A 59 -9.59 12.22 2.47
C SER A 59 -10.93 11.52 2.67
N GLY A 60 -11.97 11.98 1.96
CA GLY A 60 -13.31 11.41 2.08
C GLY A 60 -13.79 11.38 3.53
N LEU A 61 -14.20 10.20 4.01
CA LEU A 61 -14.68 9.99 5.38
C LEU A 61 -13.55 9.66 6.38
N GLY A 62 -12.29 9.67 5.95
CA GLY A 62 -11.19 9.16 6.72
C GLY A 62 -9.88 9.90 6.45
N TRP A 63 -8.80 9.12 6.51
CA TRP A 63 -7.43 9.59 6.37
C TRP A 63 -6.68 8.69 5.40
N VAL A 64 -5.72 9.28 4.70
CA VAL A 64 -4.80 8.57 3.81
C VAL A 64 -3.36 8.90 4.16
N CYS A 65 -2.45 7.95 3.94
CA CYS A 65 -1.02 8.20 4.05
C CYS A 65 -0.23 7.27 3.11
N GLU A 66 1.05 7.58 2.91
CA GLU A 66 2.02 6.66 2.32
C GLU A 66 3.02 6.20 3.38
N VAL A 67 3.23 4.88 3.45
CA VAL A 67 4.26 4.25 4.28
C VAL A 67 5.16 3.37 3.43
N TRP A 68 6.41 3.22 3.85
CA TRP A 68 7.35 2.31 3.20
C TRP A 68 7.51 1.07 4.07
N GLN A 69 7.14 -0.10 3.56
CA GLN A 69 7.26 -1.34 4.35
C GLN A 69 8.72 -1.66 4.74
N SER A 70 9.71 -1.01 4.10
CA SER A 70 11.11 -1.10 4.51
C SER A 70 11.38 -0.49 5.90
N ALA A 71 10.61 0.49 6.34
CA ALA A 71 10.64 1.00 7.73
C ALA A 71 10.19 -0.05 8.76
N TYR A 72 9.56 -1.13 8.28
CA TYR A 72 9.03 -2.24 9.04
C TYR A 72 9.76 -3.56 8.76
N GLY A 73 10.88 -3.52 8.02
CA GLY A 73 11.73 -4.70 7.78
C GLY A 73 11.59 -5.34 6.39
N HIS A 74 10.80 -4.77 5.47
CA HIS A 74 10.78 -5.25 4.09
C HIS A 74 12.11 -4.90 3.38
N ARG A 75 12.71 -5.87 2.69
CA ARG A 75 14.04 -5.68 2.05
C ARG A 75 14.00 -4.81 0.79
N ALA A 76 12.83 -4.57 0.21
CA ALA A 76 12.63 -3.70 -0.95
C ALA A 76 11.82 -2.44 -0.61
N ASN A 77 11.92 -1.42 -1.45
CA ASN A 77 11.14 -0.16 -1.39
C ASN A 77 9.67 -0.38 -1.75
N LYS A 78 8.94 -1.10 -0.90
CA LYS A 78 7.53 -1.41 -1.08
C LYS A 78 6.68 -0.28 -0.49
N ALA A 79 6.55 0.79 -1.26
CA ALA A 79 5.67 1.91 -0.92
C ALA A 79 4.21 1.47 -0.96
N THR A 80 3.46 1.86 0.06
CA THR A 80 2.11 1.38 0.36
C THR A 80 1.24 2.55 0.74
N TRP A 81 0.02 2.60 0.22
CA TRP A 81 -0.98 3.59 0.63
C TRP A 81 -1.97 2.95 1.60
N LEU A 82 -2.30 3.69 2.65
CA LEU A 82 -3.32 3.31 3.62
C LEU A 82 -4.51 4.25 3.49
N TYR A 83 -5.70 3.72 3.65
CA TYR A 83 -6.91 4.47 3.98
C TYR A 83 -7.39 4.01 5.35
N TYR A 84 -7.56 4.94 6.28
CA TYR A 84 -8.00 4.68 7.64
C TYR A 84 -9.30 5.44 7.92
N LYS A 85 -10.26 4.75 8.53
CA LYS A 85 -11.46 5.39 9.09
C LYS A 85 -11.65 4.93 10.52
N GLY A 86 -11.82 5.88 11.43
CA GLY A 86 -12.11 5.64 12.84
C GLY A 86 -12.85 6.80 13.48
N ARG A 87 -13.14 6.70 14.79
CA ARG A 87 -13.82 7.76 15.56
C ARG A 87 -12.90 8.94 15.87
N SER A 88 -11.59 8.68 15.97
CA SER A 88 -10.56 9.66 16.26
C SER A 88 -9.50 9.69 15.14
N ALA A 89 -8.54 10.62 15.24
CA ALA A 89 -7.39 10.63 14.33
C ALA A 89 -6.56 9.34 14.51
N PRO A 90 -6.02 8.77 13.42
CA PRO A 90 -5.14 7.61 13.52
C PRO A 90 -3.86 7.99 14.30
N PRO A 91 -3.27 7.03 15.04
CA PRO A 91 -1.96 7.24 15.64
C PRO A 91 -0.87 7.37 14.58
N GLU A 92 0.26 7.96 14.98
CA GLU A 92 1.46 8.06 14.16
C GLU A 92 2.03 6.67 13.81
N LEU A 93 2.70 6.62 12.66
CA LEU A 93 3.38 5.45 12.11
C LEU A 93 4.88 5.72 11.96
N ARG A 94 5.64 4.73 11.51
CA ARG A 94 7.03 4.88 11.12
C ARG A 94 7.09 5.49 9.72
N TRP A 95 7.52 6.73 9.67
CA TRP A 95 7.52 7.55 8.47
C TRP A 95 8.81 7.50 7.68
N GLU A 96 9.83 6.85 8.22
CA GLU A 96 11.13 6.70 7.58
C GLU A 96 10.98 5.99 6.24
N ARG A 97 11.85 6.34 5.29
CA ARG A 97 11.89 5.72 3.96
C ARG A 97 13.25 5.08 3.72
N PRO A 98 13.66 4.11 4.54
CA PRO A 98 14.96 3.47 4.37
C PRO A 98 15.02 2.80 3.01
N THR A 99 16.14 3.00 2.31
CA THR A 99 16.35 2.40 1.00
C THR A 99 16.55 0.89 1.16
N GLY A 100 15.62 0.11 0.63
CA GLY A 100 15.69 -1.33 0.58
C GLY A 100 16.90 -1.83 -0.19
N THR A 101 17.47 -2.93 0.29
CA THR A 101 18.63 -3.60 -0.30
C THR A 101 18.29 -4.46 -1.51
N HIS A 102 17.00 -4.76 -1.73
CA HIS A 102 16.51 -5.65 -2.79
C HIS A 102 15.49 -4.96 -3.70
N GLN A 103 15.23 -5.57 -4.87
CA GLN A 103 14.19 -5.15 -5.80
C GLN A 103 13.07 -6.19 -5.96
N ILE A 104 11.88 -5.73 -6.34
CA ILE A 104 10.73 -6.56 -6.70
C ILE A 104 10.56 -6.50 -8.22
N GLY A 105 10.38 -7.64 -8.86
CA GLY A 105 10.15 -7.72 -10.31
C GLY A 105 11.43 -7.88 -11.13
N PHE A 106 11.38 -7.45 -12.38
CA PHE A 106 12.46 -7.67 -13.34
C PHE A 106 13.74 -6.93 -12.99
N HIS A 107 14.87 -7.53 -13.37
CA HIS A 107 16.20 -6.99 -13.18
C HIS A 107 16.29 -5.58 -13.77
N ASP A 108 16.84 -4.66 -12.99
CA ASP A 108 17.24 -3.35 -13.47
C ASP A 108 18.12 -3.48 -14.74
N GLN A 109 17.79 -2.70 -15.77
CA GLN A 109 18.47 -2.74 -17.07
C GLN A 109 19.72 -1.87 -17.09
N ARG A 110 20.03 -1.16 -15.99
CA ARG A 110 21.19 -0.26 -15.86
C ARG A 110 22.54 -0.97 -15.68
N GLY A 111 22.56 -2.32 -15.69
CA GLY A 111 23.77 -3.13 -15.72
C GLY A 111 24.08 -3.85 -14.39
N LYS A 112 24.80 -4.98 -14.47
CA LYS A 112 25.00 -5.93 -13.34
C LYS A 112 25.51 -5.28 -12.04
N ALA A 113 26.34 -4.24 -12.12
CA ALA A 113 26.93 -3.58 -10.95
C ALA A 113 25.93 -2.70 -10.16
N ALA A 114 24.87 -2.22 -10.82
CA ALA A 114 23.84 -1.37 -10.19
C ALA A 114 22.60 -2.17 -9.74
N ASN A 115 22.52 -3.45 -10.10
CA ASN A 115 21.34 -4.27 -9.90
C ASN A 115 21.28 -4.78 -8.46
N LYS A 116 20.26 -4.34 -7.73
CA LYS A 116 19.91 -4.97 -6.45
C LYS A 116 19.53 -6.44 -6.68
N PRO A 117 19.83 -7.34 -5.74
CA PRO A 117 19.27 -8.69 -5.78
C PRO A 117 17.75 -8.66 -5.85
N THR A 118 17.17 -9.52 -6.70
CA THR A 118 15.72 -9.64 -6.87
C THR A 118 15.15 -10.57 -5.80
N LEU A 119 14.08 -10.13 -5.12
CA LEU A 119 13.38 -10.96 -4.15
C LEU A 119 12.66 -12.13 -4.82
N SER A 120 12.55 -13.24 -4.10
CA SER A 120 11.64 -14.31 -4.49
C SER A 120 10.19 -13.80 -4.51
N LYS A 121 9.30 -14.45 -5.28
CA LYS A 121 7.86 -14.12 -5.31
C LYS A 121 7.24 -14.17 -3.91
N ARG A 122 7.66 -15.14 -3.08
CA ARG A 122 7.20 -15.28 -1.69
C ARG A 122 7.60 -14.08 -0.84
N GLU A 123 8.86 -13.67 -0.88
CA GLU A 123 9.33 -12.50 -0.12
C GLU A 123 8.72 -11.20 -0.62
N ALA A 124 8.61 -11.01 -1.94
CA ALA A 124 8.00 -9.82 -2.52
C ALA A 124 6.53 -9.63 -2.09
N ASN A 125 5.79 -10.73 -1.96
CA ASN A 125 4.40 -10.72 -1.51
C ASN A 125 4.25 -10.61 0.01
N ALA A 126 5.30 -10.89 0.78
CA ALA A 126 5.22 -10.89 2.23
C ALA A 126 4.96 -9.48 2.78
N THR A 127 4.17 -9.44 3.86
CA THR A 127 4.00 -8.27 4.72
C THR A 127 4.89 -8.49 5.94
N PRO A 128 5.83 -7.59 6.26
CA PRO A 128 6.65 -7.73 7.46
C PRO A 128 5.79 -7.81 8.72
N LEU A 129 6.20 -8.62 9.71
CA LEU A 129 5.45 -8.81 10.95
C LEU A 129 5.18 -7.48 11.68
N ALA A 130 6.19 -6.60 11.74
CA ALA A 130 6.03 -5.28 12.34
C ALA A 130 4.98 -4.41 11.62
N PHE A 131 4.87 -4.53 10.29
CA PHE A 131 3.85 -3.78 9.55
C PHE A 131 2.45 -4.37 9.74
N ARG A 132 2.33 -5.70 9.76
CA ARG A 132 1.08 -6.40 10.13
C ARG A 132 0.58 -5.91 11.49
N ASP A 133 1.46 -5.84 12.48
CA ASP A 133 1.09 -5.46 13.84
C ASP A 133 0.59 -4.00 13.91
N GLU A 134 1.17 -3.08 13.11
CA GLU A 134 0.62 -1.72 12.96
C GLU A 134 -0.76 -1.71 12.31
N LEU A 135 -1.01 -2.52 11.27
CA LEU A 135 -2.33 -2.61 10.65
C LEU A 135 -3.39 -3.10 11.64
N LEU A 136 -3.04 -4.09 12.47
CA LEU A 136 -3.91 -4.57 13.55
C LEU A 136 -4.16 -3.48 14.60
N ARG A 137 -3.11 -2.75 15.00
CA ARG A 137 -3.21 -1.63 15.94
C ARG A 137 -4.14 -0.53 15.42
N LEU A 138 -4.01 -0.16 14.14
CA LEU A 138 -4.91 0.81 13.49
C LEU A 138 -6.34 0.31 13.47
N ALA A 139 -6.57 -0.95 13.09
CA ALA A 139 -7.91 -1.54 13.08
C ALA A 139 -8.55 -1.50 14.48
N LEU A 140 -7.83 -1.88 15.52
CA LEU A 140 -8.31 -1.82 16.91
C LEU A 140 -8.61 -0.37 17.35
N HIS A 141 -7.72 0.57 17.04
CA HIS A 141 -7.91 2.00 17.35
C HIS A 141 -9.12 2.61 16.61
N SER A 142 -9.54 2.06 15.48
CA SER A 142 -10.71 2.57 14.75
C SER A 142 -12.05 2.42 15.49
N ALA A 143 -12.13 1.43 16.39
CA ALA A 143 -13.35 1.09 17.12
C ALA A 143 -13.54 1.93 18.39
N THR A 144 -12.46 2.50 18.92
CA THR A 144 -12.43 3.37 20.11
C THR A 144 -12.66 4.83 19.73
#